data_AF-A0A418FVV4-F1
#
_entry.id   AF-A0A418FVV4-F1
#
_cell.length_a   1.000
_cell.length_b   1.000
_cell.length_c   1.000
_cell.angle_alpha   90.00
_cell.angle_beta   90.00
_cell.angle_gamma   90.00
#
_symmetry.space_group_name_H-M   'P 1'
#
loop_
_entity.id
_entity.type
_entity.pdbx_description
1 polymer ?
#
loop_
_entity_poly.entity_id
_entity_poly.type
_entity_poly.pdbx_seq_one_letter_code
_entity_poly.pdbx_strand_id
1 'polypeptide(L)'
;NVIERLGRFENSLGHGVVVGISDSGLYMDHDQFDQPSPREFGTINPHARKVVLYEPMADRVDQSKSVTCGHGSHVSGILAGSSWSQLHPDVGVAPQAKIAFADIGSQQAQNLDEYLFNHPEILVVIAAGNGGDDGVRTISSPAGAKNVITVGASLTSADSLLPKFRCPRVYNPQSVASFSSQGPTSDGRMKPDLVAPGEVLWSAKSEAPGSTVKTSDVCPLQGTSQATPVVAGMAVLIYEWLRDGWWHEGVYDTSVGMTYIPASLIKALLVHSSSGLVRRLDHNKVHQPCEARTSVPLHYPDMSQGYGLPNMSNVAFFSSDDPIVKFWPNALQPVVPSVTHHGQDSYPATLTRHQVFRATLVWTDPPGNLVATRMLQNDLDLFVTVRGAPHIVVRSLTSSDECNDRLNNVEMVQVTYEDVLRAVGSSELQSRQAIELELHVKGASVLIHGPQAYSVVMSITPSTGAASRRSSGKSPMNTLTASDSWDDWSSLWWASALGVVLIGLVVALVRHFRRRKDQAQPTKMVVHLHSDGKSYGST
;
A
#
# COMPACT_ATOMS: atom_id res chain seq x y z
N ASN A 1 -15.33 5.36 -29.71
CA ASN A 1 -16.34 4.67 -28.87
C ASN A 1 -15.87 4.25 -27.47
N VAL A 2 -14.57 4.23 -27.14
CA VAL A 2 -14.09 4.18 -25.72
C VAL A 2 -13.68 5.59 -25.22
N ILE A 3 -13.40 6.51 -26.14
CA ILE A 3 -12.97 7.90 -25.89
C ILE A 3 -14.13 8.82 -25.42
N GLU A 4 -15.38 8.38 -25.47
CA GLU A 4 -16.54 9.14 -24.93
C GLU A 4 -17.05 8.61 -23.57
N ARG A 5 -16.36 7.63 -22.96
CA ARG A 5 -16.73 7.07 -21.64
C ARG A 5 -15.63 7.23 -20.58
N LEU A 6 -14.62 8.06 -20.86
CA LEU A 6 -13.47 8.35 -20.00
C LEU A 6 -13.40 9.83 -19.59
N GLY A 7 -14.53 10.50 -19.41
CA GLY A 7 -14.49 11.62 -18.47
C GLY A 7 -14.00 11.06 -17.11
N ARG A 8 -13.45 11.92 -16.24
CA ARG A 8 -13.49 11.78 -14.76
C ARG A 8 -12.18 11.46 -14.01
N PHE A 9 -11.05 11.32 -14.68
CA PHE A 9 -9.71 11.68 -14.13
C PHE A 9 -8.87 12.52 -15.09
N GLU A 10 -9.19 12.56 -16.39
CA GLU A 10 -8.44 13.35 -17.39
C GLU A 10 -8.41 14.87 -17.08
N ASN A 11 -9.36 15.37 -16.28
CA ASN A 11 -9.38 16.76 -15.82
C ASN A 11 -8.64 16.98 -14.49
N SER A 12 -8.30 15.91 -13.77
CA SER A 12 -7.51 15.99 -12.55
C SER A 12 -6.03 15.97 -12.92
N LEU A 13 -5.33 17.04 -12.60
CA LEU A 13 -3.89 17.19 -12.86
C LEU A 13 -3.10 17.53 -11.59
N GLY A 14 -3.75 17.57 -10.43
CA GLY A 14 -3.21 17.92 -9.13
C GLY A 14 -3.45 19.39 -8.73
N HIS A 15 -4.45 20.07 -9.28
CA HIS A 15 -4.66 21.50 -9.03
C HIS A 15 -4.88 21.78 -7.54
N GLY A 16 -4.25 22.84 -7.02
CA GLY A 16 -4.42 23.27 -5.64
C GLY A 16 -3.91 22.28 -4.59
N VAL A 17 -3.15 21.26 -4.98
CA VAL A 17 -2.51 20.32 -4.06
C VAL A 17 -1.04 20.68 -3.91
N VAL A 18 -0.54 20.68 -2.66
CA VAL A 18 0.89 20.78 -2.34
C VAL A 18 1.34 19.42 -1.85
N VAL A 19 2.40 18.87 -2.45
CA VAL A 19 2.99 17.59 -2.07
C VAL A 19 4.35 17.80 -1.42
N GLY A 20 4.54 17.17 -0.26
CA GLY A 20 5.82 17.09 0.43
C GLY A 20 6.72 16.05 -0.25
N ILE A 21 7.95 16.42 -0.60
CA ILE A 21 8.96 15.49 -1.12
C ILE A 21 10.19 15.58 -0.24
N SER A 22 10.66 14.43 0.23
CA SER A 22 11.84 14.30 1.07
C SER A 22 12.90 13.47 0.35
N ASP A 23 13.93 14.10 -0.22
CA ASP A 23 14.91 13.42 -1.07
C ASP A 23 16.26 14.19 -1.15
N SER A 24 17.20 13.77 -1.99
CA SER A 24 18.59 14.24 -2.12
C SER A 24 18.80 15.71 -2.51
N GLY A 25 17.72 16.41 -2.85
CA GLY A 25 17.72 17.76 -3.38
C GLY A 25 16.95 17.90 -4.70
N LEU A 26 16.72 19.15 -5.13
CA LEU A 26 15.89 19.47 -6.29
C LEU A 26 16.53 20.58 -7.15
N TYR A 27 16.76 20.27 -8.43
CA TYR A 27 17.32 21.21 -9.40
C TYR A 27 16.26 22.17 -9.94
N MET A 28 16.00 23.27 -9.22
CA MET A 28 14.94 24.24 -9.52
C MET A 28 15.10 25.01 -10.86
N ASP A 29 16.26 24.92 -11.51
CA ASP A 29 16.51 25.54 -12.82
C ASP A 29 16.17 24.64 -14.02
N HIS A 30 15.69 23.42 -13.77
CA HIS A 30 15.11 22.58 -14.80
C HIS A 30 13.75 23.13 -15.25
N ASP A 31 13.45 23.09 -16.55
CA ASP A 31 12.17 23.49 -17.15
C ASP A 31 10.92 22.90 -16.44
N GLN A 32 11.02 21.70 -15.86
CA GLN A 32 9.92 21.03 -15.15
C GLN A 32 9.59 21.67 -13.79
N PHE A 33 10.54 22.41 -13.21
CA PHE A 33 10.44 23.08 -11.91
C PHE A 33 10.63 24.59 -11.99
N ASP A 34 11.10 25.10 -13.14
CA ASP A 34 11.47 26.49 -13.35
C ASP A 34 10.29 27.41 -13.04
N GLN A 35 10.57 28.60 -12.52
CA GLN A 35 9.54 29.56 -12.10
C GLN A 35 10.04 31.00 -12.20
N PRO A 36 9.16 32.01 -12.32
CA PRO A 36 9.59 33.41 -12.39
C PRO A 36 10.04 33.96 -11.03
N SER A 37 9.52 33.42 -9.92
CA SER A 37 9.82 33.86 -8.55
C SER A 37 11.24 33.49 -8.12
N PRO A 38 11.96 34.32 -7.34
CA PRO A 38 13.29 33.99 -6.83
C PRO A 38 13.36 32.62 -6.12
N ARG A 39 14.57 32.06 -6.08
CA ARG A 39 14.83 30.74 -5.47
C ARG A 39 15.14 31.00 -4.02
N GLU A 40 14.12 30.82 -3.19
CA GLU A 40 14.19 31.05 -1.75
C GLU A 40 14.23 29.70 -1.04
N PHE A 41 15.05 29.62 0.00
CA PHE A 41 15.22 28.43 0.83
C PHE A 41 14.73 28.74 2.25
N GLY A 42 14.05 27.80 2.88
CA GLY A 42 13.50 27.94 4.24
C GLY A 42 12.38 28.98 4.36
N THR A 43 11.74 29.35 3.25
CA THR A 43 10.62 30.30 3.23
C THR A 43 9.50 29.76 2.33
N ILE A 44 8.26 29.80 2.84
CA ILE A 44 7.09 29.40 2.06
C ILE A 44 6.71 30.54 1.10
N ASN A 45 6.69 30.24 -0.19
CA ASN A 45 6.18 31.10 -1.23
C ASN A 45 4.91 30.49 -1.86
N PRO A 46 3.70 30.84 -1.39
CA PRO A 46 2.46 30.25 -1.90
C PRO A 46 2.15 30.63 -3.35
N HIS A 47 2.74 31.74 -3.83
CA HIS A 47 2.58 32.26 -5.18
C HIS A 47 3.58 31.67 -6.18
N ALA A 48 4.54 30.88 -5.71
CA ALA A 48 5.44 30.14 -6.60
C ALA A 48 4.62 29.25 -7.55
N ARG A 49 5.11 29.13 -8.79
CA ARG A 49 4.46 28.30 -9.80
C ARG A 49 4.49 26.83 -9.39
N LYS A 50 5.67 26.33 -9.00
CA LYS A 50 5.91 24.90 -8.79
C LYS A 50 6.45 24.60 -7.41
N VAL A 51 7.58 25.19 -7.02
CA VAL A 51 8.23 24.91 -5.74
C VAL A 51 7.85 26.00 -4.75
N VAL A 52 6.95 25.67 -3.81
CA VAL A 52 6.42 26.59 -2.79
C VAL A 52 7.27 26.61 -1.53
N LEU A 53 8.08 25.59 -1.30
CA LEU A 53 9.01 25.52 -0.20
C LEU A 53 10.19 24.63 -0.60
N TYR A 54 11.40 25.03 -0.20
CA TYR A 54 12.58 24.17 -0.19
C TYR A 54 13.25 24.32 1.17
N GLU A 55 13.27 23.25 1.96
CA GLU A 55 13.96 23.16 3.25
C GLU A 55 15.31 22.42 3.09
N PRO A 56 16.45 23.14 3.13
CA PRO A 56 17.78 22.54 3.00
C PRO A 56 18.25 21.97 4.34
N MET A 57 17.75 20.79 4.75
CA MET A 57 18.12 20.23 6.07
C MET A 57 19.49 19.54 6.08
N ALA A 58 20.00 19.04 4.94
CA ALA A 58 21.38 18.53 4.84
C ALA A 58 22.30 19.50 4.09
N ASP A 59 21.95 19.93 2.88
CA ASP A 59 22.64 21.01 2.15
C ASP A 59 21.70 21.78 1.18
N ARG A 60 22.27 22.71 0.39
CA ARG A 60 21.54 23.54 -0.60
C ARG A 60 21.71 23.05 -2.04
N VAL A 61 22.20 21.82 -2.23
CA VAL A 61 22.46 21.24 -3.56
C VAL A 61 21.71 19.91 -3.70
N ASP A 62 21.51 19.48 -4.94
CA ASP A 62 21.18 18.07 -5.19
C ASP A 62 22.49 17.28 -5.03
N GLN A 63 22.48 16.22 -4.21
CA GLN A 63 23.65 15.46 -3.72
C GLN A 63 24.90 15.36 -4.63
N SER A 64 26.08 15.33 -3.97
CA SER A 64 27.45 14.98 -4.45
C SER A 64 28.00 15.68 -5.70
N LYS A 65 29.22 16.25 -5.59
CA LYS A 65 29.95 17.10 -6.58
C LYS A 65 30.14 16.52 -8.00
N SER A 66 29.70 15.31 -8.28
CA SER A 66 29.91 14.61 -9.56
C SER A 66 28.68 13.97 -10.18
N VAL A 67 27.47 14.09 -9.60
CA VAL A 67 26.28 13.40 -10.11
C VAL A 67 25.43 14.34 -10.95
N THR A 68 25.31 14.03 -12.25
CA THR A 68 24.23 14.51 -13.13
C THR A 68 23.12 13.45 -13.13
N CYS A 69 21.85 13.83 -13.24
CA CYS A 69 20.69 12.93 -13.00
C CYS A 69 20.48 12.59 -11.51
N GLY A 70 20.37 13.62 -10.69
CA GLY A 70 20.14 13.55 -9.25
C GLY A 70 18.79 12.93 -8.89
N HIS A 71 18.79 12.19 -7.78
CA HIS A 71 17.69 11.33 -7.39
C HIS A 71 16.43 12.14 -7.06
N GLY A 72 16.53 13.20 -6.26
CA GLY A 72 15.39 14.01 -5.84
C GLY A 72 14.78 14.83 -6.97
N SER A 73 15.59 15.35 -7.89
CA SER A 73 15.10 15.99 -9.13
C SER A 73 14.31 15.00 -10.00
N HIS A 74 14.81 13.77 -10.15
CA HIS A 74 14.15 12.72 -10.92
C HIS A 74 12.82 12.30 -10.30
N VAL A 75 12.81 12.05 -8.98
CA VAL A 75 11.62 11.69 -8.19
C VAL A 75 10.56 12.80 -8.25
N SER A 76 10.98 14.05 -8.05
CA SER A 76 10.09 15.22 -8.13
C SER A 76 9.49 15.39 -9.52
N GLY A 77 10.26 15.06 -10.57
CA GLY A 77 9.80 15.11 -11.95
C GLY A 77 8.68 14.12 -12.19
N ILE A 78 8.85 12.85 -11.76
CA ILE A 78 7.83 11.79 -11.94
C ILE A 78 6.52 12.19 -11.23
N LEU A 79 6.61 12.82 -10.07
CA LEU A 79 5.43 13.20 -9.31
C LEU A 79 4.70 14.39 -9.94
N ALA A 80 5.39 15.52 -10.11
CA ALA A 80 4.75 16.81 -10.42
C ALA A 80 5.52 17.69 -11.42
N GLY A 81 6.45 17.12 -12.21
CA GLY A 81 7.15 17.84 -13.26
C GLY A 81 6.18 18.44 -14.28
N SER A 82 6.33 19.75 -14.54
CA SER A 82 5.55 20.43 -15.59
C SER A 82 6.38 21.51 -16.29
N SER A 83 6.40 21.47 -17.62
CA SER A 83 7.21 22.33 -18.46
C SER A 83 6.78 23.79 -18.34
N TRP A 84 7.70 24.62 -17.85
CA TRP A 84 7.50 26.07 -17.81
C TRP A 84 7.48 26.69 -19.20
N SER A 85 8.40 26.28 -20.07
CA SER A 85 8.50 26.77 -21.44
C SER A 85 7.36 26.32 -22.34
N GLN A 86 6.65 25.24 -21.95
CA GLN A 86 5.63 24.55 -22.77
C GLN A 86 6.19 23.98 -24.09
N LEU A 87 7.52 23.98 -24.26
CA LEU A 87 8.19 23.39 -25.42
C LEU A 87 8.45 21.89 -25.23
N HIS A 88 8.30 21.39 -24.01
CA HIS A 88 8.54 20.00 -23.63
C HIS A 88 7.30 19.43 -22.95
N PRO A 89 7.08 18.11 -23.04
CA PRO A 89 5.98 17.49 -22.32
C PRO A 89 6.18 17.58 -20.81
N ASP A 90 5.06 17.63 -20.09
CA ASP A 90 5.04 17.40 -18.66
C ASP A 90 5.45 15.94 -18.39
N VAL A 91 6.36 15.74 -17.43
CA VAL A 91 6.82 14.39 -17.05
C VAL A 91 6.14 13.88 -15.78
N GLY A 92 5.40 14.75 -15.08
CA GLY A 92 4.72 14.42 -13.83
C GLY A 92 3.39 13.70 -14.03
N VAL A 93 3.07 12.79 -13.10
CA VAL A 93 1.74 12.18 -12.98
C VAL A 93 0.69 13.21 -12.57
N ALA A 94 1.05 14.15 -11.69
CA ALA A 94 0.21 15.26 -11.24
C ALA A 94 0.89 16.61 -11.56
N PRO A 95 0.93 17.01 -12.85
CA PRO A 95 1.74 18.13 -13.32
C PRO A 95 1.27 19.51 -12.82
N GLN A 96 0.05 19.63 -12.27
CA GLN A 96 -0.47 20.87 -11.68
C GLN A 96 -0.33 20.93 -10.16
N ALA A 97 0.20 19.88 -9.53
CA ALA A 97 0.56 19.90 -8.12
C ALA A 97 1.78 20.79 -7.87
N LYS A 98 1.84 21.41 -6.69
CA LYS A 98 3.00 22.17 -6.22
C LYS A 98 3.85 21.32 -5.26
N ILE A 99 5.13 21.63 -5.16
CA ILE A 99 6.12 20.88 -4.38
C ILE A 99 6.55 21.69 -3.16
N ALA A 100 6.49 21.07 -1.99
CA ALA A 100 7.24 21.46 -0.81
C ALA A 100 8.36 20.43 -0.62
N PHE A 101 9.61 20.84 -0.82
CA PHE A 101 10.75 19.94 -0.80
C PHE A 101 11.51 20.05 0.52
N ALA A 102 11.95 18.92 1.07
CA ALA A 102 12.86 18.85 2.21
C ALA A 102 14.02 17.90 1.89
N ASP A 103 15.24 18.30 2.22
CA ASP A 103 16.43 17.46 2.05
C ASP A 103 16.71 16.70 3.34
N ILE A 104 16.41 15.39 3.42
CA ILE A 104 16.41 14.66 4.71
C ILE A 104 16.93 13.20 4.64
N GLY A 105 17.47 12.74 5.79
CA GLY A 105 17.92 11.37 6.09
C GLY A 105 16.91 10.47 6.85
N SER A 106 17.32 9.25 7.21
CA SER A 106 16.41 8.16 7.61
C SER A 106 15.68 8.35 8.96
N GLN A 107 14.39 8.04 8.98
CA GLN A 107 13.55 7.99 10.19
C GLN A 107 13.14 6.55 10.53
N GLN A 108 12.93 6.26 11.82
CA GLN A 108 12.41 4.98 12.28
C GLN A 108 10.90 4.83 12.01
N ALA A 109 10.45 3.60 11.71
CA ALA A 109 9.04 3.32 11.36
C ALA A 109 8.03 3.66 12.48
N GLN A 110 8.38 3.45 13.75
CA GLN A 110 7.47 3.72 14.88
C GLN A 110 7.13 5.21 15.00
N ASN A 111 8.15 6.09 14.96
CA ASN A 111 7.94 7.54 15.05
C ASN A 111 7.05 8.05 13.92
N LEU A 112 7.14 7.41 12.75
CA LEU A 112 6.28 7.74 11.61
C LEU A 112 4.83 7.28 11.84
N ASP A 113 4.61 6.06 12.34
CA ASP A 113 3.25 5.60 12.68
C ASP A 113 2.60 6.48 13.75
N GLU A 114 3.34 6.92 14.77
CA GLU A 114 2.85 7.84 15.81
C GLU A 114 2.46 9.21 15.24
N TYR A 115 3.30 9.78 14.38
CA TYR A 115 2.98 11.03 13.71
C TYR A 115 1.72 10.90 12.86
N LEU A 116 1.61 9.85 12.03
CA LEU A 116 0.45 9.65 11.15
C LEU A 116 -0.83 9.30 11.90
N PHE A 117 -0.72 8.64 13.05
CA PHE A 117 -1.88 8.41 13.92
C PHE A 117 -2.45 9.71 14.48
N ASN A 118 -1.59 10.67 14.84
CA ASN A 118 -1.99 11.99 15.32
C ASN A 118 -2.34 12.98 14.19
N HIS A 119 -2.04 12.64 12.94
CA HIS A 119 -2.30 13.42 11.73
C HIS A 119 -2.99 12.56 10.66
N PRO A 120 -4.23 12.09 10.91
CA PRO A 120 -4.93 11.14 10.04
C PRO A 120 -5.23 11.67 8.62
N GLU A 121 -5.08 12.97 8.38
CA GLU A 121 -5.18 13.63 7.08
C GLU A 121 -3.90 13.53 6.24
N ILE A 122 -2.74 13.22 6.85
CA ILE A 122 -1.45 13.15 6.16
C ILE A 122 -1.24 11.74 5.63
N LEU A 123 -1.10 11.61 4.32
CA LEU A 123 -0.69 10.37 3.67
C LEU A 123 0.81 10.39 3.37
N VAL A 124 1.52 9.35 3.81
CA VAL A 124 2.94 9.16 3.48
C VAL A 124 3.10 7.95 2.56
N VAL A 125 3.85 8.15 1.47
CA VAL A 125 4.17 7.13 0.46
C VAL A 125 5.68 6.89 0.48
N ILE A 126 6.11 5.64 0.63
CA ILE A 126 7.52 5.27 0.87
C ILE A 126 7.94 4.11 -0.04
N ALA A 127 9.16 4.18 -0.55
CA ALA A 127 9.79 3.11 -1.31
C ALA A 127 10.02 1.86 -0.46
N ALA A 128 9.64 0.69 -0.98
CA ALA A 128 9.82 -0.59 -0.28
C ALA A 128 11.30 -0.96 -0.03
N GLY A 129 12.22 -0.42 -0.83
CA GLY A 129 13.64 -0.80 -0.87
C GLY A 129 13.99 -1.58 -2.14
N ASN A 130 15.30 -1.71 -2.40
CA ASN A 130 15.82 -2.36 -3.61
C ASN A 130 16.61 -3.65 -3.30
N GLY A 131 16.33 -4.29 -2.16
CA GLY A 131 17.01 -5.50 -1.70
C GLY A 131 16.31 -6.80 -2.12
N GLY A 132 15.34 -6.76 -3.03
CA GLY A 132 14.53 -7.92 -3.40
C GLY A 132 15.31 -9.11 -3.98
N ASP A 133 16.48 -8.83 -4.53
CA ASP A 133 17.42 -9.83 -5.06
C ASP A 133 18.14 -10.60 -3.93
N ASP A 134 18.14 -10.07 -2.69
CA ASP A 134 18.67 -10.73 -1.49
C ASP A 134 17.67 -11.72 -0.86
N GLY A 135 16.48 -11.87 -1.46
CA GLY A 135 15.44 -12.81 -1.03
C GLY A 135 14.25 -12.12 -0.38
N VAL A 136 13.58 -12.85 0.52
CA VAL A 136 12.37 -12.39 1.22
C VAL A 136 12.72 -11.56 2.46
N ARG A 137 11.76 -10.78 2.98
CA ARG A 137 11.93 -9.91 4.16
C ARG A 137 12.96 -8.80 3.97
N THR A 138 12.86 -8.12 2.83
CA THR A 138 13.82 -7.09 2.39
C THR A 138 13.23 -5.68 2.42
N ILE A 139 12.05 -5.50 3.04
CA ILE A 139 11.40 -4.20 3.24
C ILE A 139 12.28 -3.31 4.13
N SER A 140 12.67 -2.15 3.63
CA SER A 140 13.50 -1.18 4.36
C SER A 140 12.70 -0.47 5.46
N SER A 141 13.39 0.06 6.47
CA SER A 141 12.78 1.04 7.39
C SER A 141 12.88 2.44 6.77
N PRO A 142 11.85 3.29 6.87
CA PRO A 142 10.58 3.12 7.60
C PRO A 142 9.44 2.46 6.80
N ALA A 143 9.71 1.86 5.64
CA ALA A 143 8.70 1.28 4.75
C ALA A 143 7.88 0.11 5.35
N GLY A 144 8.30 -0.42 6.50
CA GLY A 144 7.52 -1.38 7.29
C GLY A 144 6.38 -0.78 8.12
N ALA A 145 6.25 0.56 8.22
CA ALA A 145 5.19 1.24 8.98
C ALA A 145 3.77 0.82 8.52
N LYS A 146 2.80 0.80 9.45
CA LYS A 146 1.41 0.37 9.16
C LYS A 146 0.63 1.43 8.39
N ASN A 147 0.81 2.69 8.77
CA ASN A 147 -0.05 3.80 8.34
C ASN A 147 0.41 4.47 7.03
N VAL A 148 1.48 3.95 6.41
CA VAL A 148 2.04 4.43 5.14
C VAL A 148 1.56 3.59 3.96
N ILE A 149 1.70 4.13 2.74
CA ILE A 149 1.69 3.32 1.51
C ILE A 149 3.13 2.98 1.15
N THR A 150 3.47 1.70 1.19
CA THR A 150 4.76 1.17 0.79
C THR A 150 4.69 0.69 -0.65
N VAL A 151 5.61 1.16 -1.49
CA VAL A 151 5.56 0.97 -2.94
C VAL A 151 6.74 0.14 -3.43
N GLY A 152 6.44 -1.02 -4.02
CA GLY A 152 7.41 -1.82 -4.78
C GLY A 152 7.47 -1.39 -6.26
N ALA A 153 8.42 -1.94 -7.00
CA ALA A 153 8.65 -1.60 -8.40
C ALA A 153 8.12 -2.71 -9.33
N SER A 154 7.20 -2.35 -10.21
CA SER A 154 6.84 -3.12 -11.39
C SER A 154 7.60 -2.62 -12.61
N LEU A 155 7.43 -3.34 -13.70
CA LEU A 155 7.99 -2.96 -14.99
C LEU A 155 7.09 -1.98 -15.73
N THR A 156 7.72 -1.24 -16.65
CA THR A 156 7.07 -0.37 -17.63
C THR A 156 6.68 -1.15 -18.90
N SER A 157 6.20 -0.45 -19.92
CA SER A 157 6.06 -1.05 -21.25
C SER A 157 7.43 -1.52 -21.75
N ALA A 158 7.46 -2.69 -22.42
CA ALA A 158 8.67 -3.17 -23.09
C ALA A 158 9.19 -2.14 -24.12
N ASP A 159 8.31 -1.31 -24.67
CA ASP A 159 8.67 -0.29 -25.65
C ASP A 159 9.53 0.84 -25.06
N SER A 160 9.35 1.13 -23.77
CA SER A 160 10.13 2.11 -23.00
C SER A 160 11.56 1.62 -22.71
N LEU A 161 11.84 0.34 -22.94
CA LEU A 161 13.16 -0.25 -22.76
C LEU A 161 14.02 -0.14 -24.03
N LEU A 162 15.33 0.06 -23.81
CA LEU A 162 16.32 0.00 -24.90
C LEU A 162 16.22 -1.34 -25.64
N PRO A 163 16.47 -1.40 -26.97
CA PRO A 163 16.30 -2.63 -27.76
C PRO A 163 16.99 -3.87 -27.19
N LYS A 164 18.18 -3.72 -26.60
CA LYS A 164 18.94 -4.81 -25.94
C LYS A 164 18.26 -5.38 -24.68
N PHE A 165 17.31 -4.64 -24.10
CA PHE A 165 16.52 -5.05 -22.93
C PHE A 165 15.12 -5.52 -23.27
N ARG A 166 14.68 -5.34 -24.52
CA ARG A 166 13.33 -5.72 -24.97
C ARG A 166 13.14 -7.22 -24.92
N CYS A 167 12.37 -7.66 -23.95
CA CYS A 167 11.96 -9.05 -23.80
C CYS A 167 10.48 -9.09 -23.40
N PRO A 168 9.54 -8.75 -24.32
CA PRO A 168 8.15 -8.47 -23.98
C PRO A 168 7.41 -9.64 -23.33
N ARG A 169 7.92 -10.88 -23.48
CA ARG A 169 7.38 -12.07 -22.79
C ARG A 169 7.43 -11.94 -21.26
N VAL A 170 8.52 -11.39 -20.72
CA VAL A 170 8.76 -11.28 -19.27
C VAL A 170 8.95 -9.85 -18.80
N TYR A 171 9.49 -8.97 -19.64
CA TYR A 171 9.66 -7.54 -19.36
C TYR A 171 8.46 -6.77 -19.89
N ASN A 172 7.41 -6.68 -19.07
CA ASN A 172 6.16 -5.99 -19.40
C ASN A 172 5.45 -5.54 -18.11
N PRO A 173 4.39 -4.73 -18.19
CA PRO A 173 3.70 -4.21 -17.00
C PRO A 173 3.06 -5.27 -16.07
N GLN A 174 3.02 -6.54 -16.50
CA GLN A 174 2.52 -7.66 -15.68
C GLN A 174 3.63 -8.33 -14.84
N SER A 175 4.77 -7.66 -14.68
CA SER A 175 5.95 -8.18 -14.01
C SER A 175 6.46 -7.24 -12.91
N VAL A 176 6.78 -7.81 -11.75
CA VAL A 176 7.51 -7.14 -10.65
C VAL A 176 9.01 -7.19 -10.93
N ALA A 177 9.72 -6.09 -10.68
CA ALA A 177 11.17 -5.99 -10.86
C ALA A 177 11.92 -6.87 -9.85
N SER A 178 13.04 -7.47 -10.26
CA SER A 178 13.80 -8.42 -9.41
C SER A 178 14.36 -7.75 -8.16
N PHE A 179 14.79 -6.49 -8.27
CA PHE A 179 15.34 -5.73 -7.15
C PHE A 179 14.27 -5.25 -6.17
N SER A 180 12.97 -5.23 -6.55
CA SER A 180 11.93 -4.64 -5.69
C SER A 180 11.86 -5.40 -4.37
N SER A 181 12.16 -4.75 -3.24
CA SER A 181 12.04 -5.38 -1.93
C SER A 181 10.67 -6.01 -1.72
N GLN A 182 10.66 -7.15 -1.03
CA GLN A 182 9.48 -7.96 -0.82
C GLN A 182 9.35 -8.34 0.65
N GLY A 183 8.11 -8.49 1.09
CA GLY A 183 7.76 -8.84 2.45
C GLY A 183 8.08 -10.30 2.81
N PRO A 184 7.52 -10.76 3.94
CA PRO A 184 6.77 -9.95 4.91
C PRO A 184 7.66 -8.94 5.65
N THR A 185 7.05 -8.03 6.40
CA THR A 185 7.77 -7.29 7.46
C THR A 185 8.30 -8.26 8.54
N SER A 186 9.11 -7.77 9.48
CA SER A 186 9.63 -8.58 10.60
C SER A 186 8.52 -9.23 11.45
N ASP A 187 7.37 -8.58 11.56
CA ASP A 187 6.17 -9.06 12.28
C ASP A 187 5.18 -9.83 11.40
N GLY A 188 5.51 -10.12 10.14
CA GLY A 188 4.69 -10.97 9.26
C GLY A 188 3.68 -10.24 8.38
N ARG A 189 3.50 -8.93 8.52
CA ARG A 189 2.57 -8.14 7.69
C ARG A 189 2.96 -8.14 6.22
N MET A 190 1.95 -7.98 5.38
CA MET A 190 2.11 -7.86 3.95
C MET A 190 2.62 -6.47 3.58
N LYS A 191 3.81 -6.45 2.97
CA LYS A 191 4.43 -5.28 2.33
C LYS A 191 5.18 -5.75 1.08
N PRO A 192 5.28 -4.94 0.01
CA PRO A 192 4.70 -3.59 -0.13
C PRO A 192 3.15 -3.60 -0.13
N ASP A 193 2.51 -2.44 0.01
CA ASP A 193 1.04 -2.36 -0.15
C ASP A 193 0.68 -2.42 -1.64
N LEU A 194 1.48 -1.76 -2.49
CA LEU A 194 1.25 -1.61 -3.92
C LEU A 194 2.57 -1.77 -4.69
N VAL A 195 2.47 -2.03 -5.99
CA VAL A 195 3.59 -1.88 -6.93
C VAL A 195 3.23 -0.86 -8.00
N ALA A 196 4.22 -0.14 -8.51
CA ALA A 196 4.06 0.78 -9.63
C ALA A 196 5.30 0.76 -10.53
N PRO A 197 5.21 1.24 -11.79
CA PRO A 197 6.35 1.22 -12.69
C PRO A 197 7.56 1.92 -12.07
N GLY A 198 8.67 1.19 -11.95
CA GLY A 198 9.93 1.68 -11.39
C GLY A 198 11.17 1.15 -12.10
N GLU A 199 11.01 0.30 -13.12
CA GLU A 199 12.08 -0.17 -13.99
C GLU A 199 12.25 0.79 -15.17
N VAL A 200 13.35 1.56 -15.19
CA VAL A 200 13.76 2.46 -16.27
C VAL A 200 12.69 3.53 -16.58
N LEU A 201 12.54 4.49 -15.66
CA LEU A 201 11.73 5.68 -15.86
C LEU A 201 12.58 6.88 -16.28
N TRP A 202 12.11 7.58 -17.30
CA TRP A 202 12.70 8.83 -17.76
C TRP A 202 12.03 10.00 -17.04
N SER A 203 12.84 10.85 -16.42
CA SER A 203 12.35 12.04 -15.70
C SER A 203 13.43 13.13 -15.70
N ALA A 204 13.11 14.25 -15.06
CA ALA A 204 13.95 15.44 -14.97
C ALA A 204 15.40 15.12 -14.57
N LYS A 205 16.35 15.57 -15.39
CA LYS A 205 17.78 15.40 -15.15
C LYS A 205 18.35 16.64 -14.46
N SER A 206 18.89 16.49 -13.25
CA SER A 206 19.66 17.57 -12.65
C SER A 206 21.00 17.78 -13.36
N GLU A 207 21.49 19.02 -13.31
CA GLU A 207 22.85 19.38 -13.67
C GLU A 207 23.81 19.19 -12.48
N ALA A 208 25.11 19.38 -12.73
CA ALA A 208 26.12 19.34 -11.69
C ALA A 208 25.78 20.30 -10.52
N PRO A 209 26.14 19.96 -9.27
CA PRO A 209 25.82 20.77 -8.10
C PRO A 209 26.23 22.25 -8.24
N GLY A 210 25.33 23.15 -7.88
CA GLY A 210 25.54 24.61 -7.97
C GLY A 210 25.40 25.20 -9.38
N SER A 211 25.09 24.37 -10.39
CA SER A 211 24.69 24.87 -11.71
C SER A 211 23.43 25.73 -11.60
N THR A 212 23.32 26.72 -12.49
CA THR A 212 22.08 27.48 -12.73
C THR A 212 21.70 27.42 -14.21
N VAL A 213 22.26 26.47 -14.94
CA VAL A 213 22.02 26.27 -16.37
C VAL A 213 20.59 25.79 -16.56
N LYS A 214 19.81 26.55 -17.33
CA LYS A 214 18.48 26.12 -17.73
C LYS A 214 18.59 24.89 -18.62
N THR A 215 17.84 23.85 -18.28
CA THR A 215 17.82 22.57 -19.01
C THR A 215 16.41 22.00 -19.04
N SER A 216 16.15 21.19 -20.05
CA SER A 216 14.93 20.39 -20.20
C SER A 216 15.25 18.90 -20.36
N ASP A 217 16.51 18.52 -20.16
CA ASP A 217 16.99 17.16 -20.38
C ASP A 217 16.29 16.17 -19.44
N VAL A 218 16.04 14.96 -19.94
CA VAL A 218 15.57 13.83 -19.14
C VAL A 218 16.63 12.74 -19.05
N CYS A 219 16.58 11.93 -18.00
CA CYS A 219 17.48 10.80 -17.81
C CYS A 219 16.74 9.57 -17.25
N PRO A 220 17.22 8.35 -17.55
CA PRO A 220 16.62 7.13 -17.02
C PRO A 220 17.19 6.77 -15.64
N LEU A 221 16.33 6.55 -14.66
CA LEU A 221 16.66 5.89 -13.39
C LEU A 221 15.70 4.72 -13.12
N GLN A 222 16.06 3.85 -12.18
CA GLN A 222 15.23 2.74 -11.76
C GLN A 222 15.35 2.47 -10.27
N GLY A 223 14.25 2.01 -9.68
CA GLY A 223 14.17 1.74 -8.25
C GLY A 223 12.74 1.77 -7.74
N THR A 224 12.54 1.27 -6.54
CA THR A 224 11.30 1.54 -5.77
C THR A 224 11.15 3.03 -5.46
N SER A 225 12.25 3.78 -5.43
CA SER A 225 12.27 5.24 -5.41
C SER A 225 11.57 5.88 -6.61
N GLN A 226 11.63 5.28 -7.80
CA GLN A 226 10.95 5.77 -9.00
C GLN A 226 9.48 5.33 -9.05
N ALA A 227 9.15 4.17 -8.49
CA ALA A 227 7.76 3.71 -8.37
C ALA A 227 6.95 4.54 -7.36
N THR A 228 7.59 4.96 -6.26
CA THR A 228 6.97 5.75 -5.18
C THR A 228 6.30 7.05 -5.66
N PRO A 229 6.95 7.95 -6.43
CA PRO A 229 6.33 9.17 -6.93
C PRO A 229 5.22 8.93 -7.95
N VAL A 230 5.19 7.76 -8.62
CA VAL A 230 4.04 7.39 -9.46
C VAL A 230 2.79 7.23 -8.59
N VAL A 231 2.88 6.44 -7.51
CA VAL A 231 1.76 6.24 -6.58
C VAL A 231 1.42 7.52 -5.81
N ALA A 232 2.42 8.32 -5.42
CA ALA A 232 2.18 9.60 -4.78
C ALA A 232 1.44 10.58 -5.72
N GLY A 233 1.80 10.62 -7.00
CA GLY A 233 1.05 11.37 -8.01
C GLY A 233 -0.39 10.89 -8.14
N MET A 234 -0.62 9.57 -8.18
CA MET A 234 -1.99 9.02 -8.18
C MET A 234 -2.78 9.40 -6.92
N ALA A 235 -2.13 9.43 -5.75
CA ALA A 235 -2.74 9.87 -4.51
C ALA A 235 -3.14 11.36 -4.56
N VAL A 236 -2.30 12.22 -5.18
CA VAL A 236 -2.63 13.63 -5.42
C VAL A 236 -3.86 13.77 -6.31
N LEU A 237 -3.97 12.97 -7.38
CA LEU A 237 -5.12 12.98 -8.27
C LEU A 237 -6.40 12.51 -7.54
N ILE A 238 -6.31 11.45 -6.72
CA ILE A 238 -7.45 11.00 -5.90
C ILE A 238 -7.85 12.08 -4.87
N TYR A 239 -6.89 12.76 -4.27
CA TYR A 239 -7.16 13.85 -3.33
C TYR A 239 -7.94 14.99 -4.02
N GLU A 240 -7.49 15.45 -5.19
CA GLU A 240 -8.21 16.44 -6.01
C GLU A 240 -9.62 15.93 -6.36
N TRP A 241 -9.73 14.67 -6.78
CA TRP A 241 -10.99 14.04 -7.17
C TRP A 241 -12.03 14.01 -6.02
N LEU A 242 -11.58 13.71 -4.80
CA LEU A 242 -12.41 13.75 -3.59
C LEU A 242 -12.73 15.18 -3.16
N ARG A 243 -11.73 16.07 -3.14
CA ARG A 243 -11.85 17.46 -2.69
C ARG A 243 -12.81 18.26 -3.55
N ASP A 244 -12.74 18.08 -4.87
CA ASP A 244 -13.48 18.88 -5.85
C ASP A 244 -14.81 18.24 -6.29
N GLY A 245 -15.15 17.08 -5.73
CA GLY A 245 -16.43 16.42 -5.99
C GLY A 245 -16.52 15.66 -7.32
N TRP A 246 -15.42 15.52 -8.07
CA TRP A 246 -15.35 14.70 -9.28
C TRP A 246 -15.71 13.23 -9.06
N TRP A 247 -15.78 12.77 -7.81
CA TRP A 247 -16.24 11.44 -7.46
C TRP A 247 -17.74 11.23 -7.57
N HIS A 248 -18.52 12.31 -7.69
CA HIS A 248 -19.96 12.27 -7.83
C HIS A 248 -20.33 12.62 -9.27
N GLU A 249 -20.90 11.65 -10.00
CA GLU A 249 -21.28 11.81 -11.41
C GLU A 249 -20.18 12.34 -12.34
N GLY A 250 -18.93 12.28 -11.86
CA GLY A 250 -17.72 12.91 -12.38
C GLY A 250 -17.87 14.18 -13.18
N VAL A 251 -18.61 15.07 -12.55
CA VAL A 251 -18.61 16.49 -12.84
C VAL A 251 -17.89 17.20 -11.69
N TYR A 252 -17.26 18.34 -11.98
CA TYR A 252 -16.75 19.22 -10.94
C TYR A 252 -17.94 19.77 -10.15
N ASP A 253 -18.02 19.45 -8.85
CA ASP A 253 -19.09 19.93 -7.98
C ASP A 253 -18.60 20.00 -6.53
N THR A 254 -18.19 21.19 -6.12
CA THR A 254 -17.70 21.43 -4.75
C THR A 254 -18.77 21.24 -3.68
N SER A 255 -20.07 21.17 -4.03
CA SER A 255 -21.13 20.90 -3.04
C SER A 255 -21.07 19.46 -2.51
N VAL A 256 -20.49 18.55 -3.29
CA VAL A 256 -20.18 17.16 -2.93
C VAL A 256 -18.66 16.94 -2.80
N GLY A 257 -17.87 18.01 -2.72
CA GLY A 257 -16.46 17.97 -2.41
C GLY A 257 -16.18 17.69 -0.93
N MET A 258 -15.12 16.94 -0.64
CA MET A 258 -14.73 16.62 0.74
C MET A 258 -13.78 17.68 1.31
N THR A 259 -14.13 18.25 2.47
CA THR A 259 -13.28 19.21 3.20
C THR A 259 -12.26 18.54 4.11
N TYR A 260 -12.55 17.33 4.57
CA TYR A 260 -11.66 16.47 5.31
C TYR A 260 -11.58 15.11 4.61
N ILE A 261 -10.36 14.69 4.26
CA ILE A 261 -10.09 13.44 3.56
C ILE A 261 -9.08 12.65 4.41
N PRO A 262 -9.48 11.55 5.06
CA PRO A 262 -8.53 10.75 5.82
C PRO A 262 -7.58 10.01 4.87
N ALA A 263 -6.31 9.88 5.26
CA ALA A 263 -5.28 9.16 4.52
C ALA A 263 -5.66 7.69 4.28
N SER A 264 -6.39 7.07 5.21
CA SER A 264 -6.95 5.73 5.08
C SER A 264 -7.89 5.60 3.88
N LEU A 265 -8.66 6.64 3.52
CA LEU A 265 -9.56 6.61 2.37
C LEU A 265 -8.80 6.64 1.05
N ILE A 266 -7.77 7.49 0.93
CA ILE A 266 -6.93 7.54 -0.27
C ILE A 266 -6.19 6.21 -0.45
N LYS A 267 -5.65 5.66 0.65
CA LYS A 267 -5.02 4.33 0.66
C LYS A 267 -6.02 3.25 0.25
N ALA A 268 -7.24 3.28 0.79
CA ALA A 268 -8.29 2.32 0.45
C ALA A 268 -8.67 2.39 -1.04
N LEU A 269 -8.82 3.59 -1.62
CA LEU A 269 -9.14 3.77 -3.04
C LEU A 269 -8.02 3.26 -3.95
N LEU A 270 -6.75 3.55 -3.64
CA LEU A 270 -5.62 3.05 -4.40
C LEU A 270 -5.54 1.52 -4.37
N VAL A 271 -5.65 0.92 -3.17
CA VAL A 271 -5.67 -0.53 -2.99
C VAL A 271 -6.90 -1.16 -3.63
N HIS A 272 -8.05 -0.52 -3.58
CA HIS A 272 -9.27 -1.05 -4.21
C HIS A 272 -9.17 -1.07 -5.73
N SER A 273 -8.50 -0.07 -6.31
CA SER A 273 -8.33 0.11 -7.74
C SER A 273 -7.34 -0.88 -8.38
N SER A 274 -6.60 -1.64 -7.58
CA SER A 274 -5.46 -2.39 -8.06
C SER A 274 -5.81 -3.74 -8.69
N SER A 275 -4.85 -4.26 -9.46
CA SER A 275 -4.92 -5.55 -10.12
C SER A 275 -3.61 -6.33 -9.91
N GLY A 276 -3.74 -7.64 -9.70
CA GLY A 276 -2.60 -8.52 -9.54
C GLY A 276 -1.77 -8.66 -10.81
N LEU A 277 -0.46 -8.62 -10.65
CA LEU A 277 0.55 -8.97 -11.62
C LEU A 277 0.75 -10.48 -11.66
N VAL A 278 1.25 -10.94 -12.79
CA VAL A 278 1.34 -12.38 -13.10
C VAL A 278 2.65 -12.99 -12.59
N ARG A 279 3.74 -12.20 -12.54
CA ARG A 279 5.07 -12.73 -12.27
C ARG A 279 6.01 -11.72 -11.62
N ARG A 280 7.07 -12.22 -11.01
CA ARG A 280 8.24 -11.46 -10.59
C ARG A 280 9.44 -11.90 -11.41
N LEU A 281 10.27 -10.96 -11.84
CA LEU A 281 11.53 -11.29 -12.49
C LEU A 281 12.47 -11.98 -11.51
N ASP A 282 13.12 -13.06 -11.97
CA ASP A 282 14.29 -13.59 -11.29
C ASP A 282 15.46 -12.60 -11.46
N HIS A 283 16.47 -12.70 -10.59
CA HIS A 283 17.65 -11.84 -10.45
C HIS A 283 18.05 -11.08 -11.72
N ASN A 284 18.47 -9.81 -11.60
CA ASN A 284 18.63 -8.94 -12.76
C ASN A 284 19.76 -9.40 -13.74
N LYS A 285 19.39 -10.20 -14.73
CA LYS A 285 20.30 -10.80 -15.72
C LYS A 285 20.29 -10.01 -17.03
N VAL A 286 20.60 -8.72 -16.91
CA VAL A 286 20.58 -7.72 -17.98
C VAL A 286 21.41 -8.12 -19.21
N HIS A 287 22.48 -8.89 -19.01
CA HIS A 287 23.36 -9.38 -20.08
C HIS A 287 22.89 -10.69 -20.74
N GLN A 288 21.79 -11.28 -20.29
CA GLN A 288 21.28 -12.53 -20.85
C GLN A 288 20.26 -12.30 -21.97
N PRO A 289 20.26 -13.18 -23.00
CA PRO A 289 19.26 -13.15 -24.06
C PRO A 289 17.85 -13.42 -23.51
N CYS A 290 16.82 -12.98 -24.22
CA CYS A 290 15.43 -13.01 -23.73
C CYS A 290 14.93 -14.44 -23.38
N GLU A 291 15.45 -15.44 -24.08
CA GLU A 291 15.13 -16.86 -23.90
C GLU A 291 15.66 -17.40 -22.57
N ALA A 292 16.78 -16.85 -22.07
CA ALA A 292 17.40 -17.26 -20.81
C ALA A 292 16.81 -16.54 -19.58
N ARG A 293 15.98 -15.50 -19.78
CA ARG A 293 15.37 -14.75 -18.67
C ARG A 293 14.23 -15.52 -18.03
N THR A 294 14.36 -15.71 -16.72
CA THR A 294 13.44 -16.45 -15.87
C THR A 294 12.54 -15.51 -15.05
N SER A 295 11.41 -16.04 -14.60
CA SER A 295 10.45 -15.33 -13.75
C SER A 295 9.71 -16.32 -12.87
N VAL A 296 9.30 -15.90 -11.68
CA VAL A 296 8.51 -16.69 -10.74
C VAL A 296 7.05 -16.26 -10.83
N PRO A 297 6.08 -17.19 -10.93
CA PRO A 297 4.66 -16.83 -10.90
C PRO A 297 4.27 -16.23 -9.55
N LEU A 298 3.36 -15.26 -9.58
CA LEU A 298 2.85 -14.60 -8.38
C LEU A 298 1.43 -15.08 -8.01
N HIS A 299 1.09 -14.88 -6.74
CA HIS A 299 -0.25 -15.06 -6.21
C HIS A 299 -0.85 -13.69 -5.86
N TYR A 300 -2.17 -13.58 -5.87
CA TYR A 300 -2.82 -12.30 -5.60
C TYR A 300 -3.76 -12.37 -4.39
N PRO A 301 -3.58 -11.50 -3.38
CA PRO A 301 -2.40 -10.67 -3.12
C PRO A 301 -1.20 -11.52 -2.66
N ASP A 302 0.01 -10.95 -2.65
CA ASP A 302 1.19 -11.62 -2.06
C ASP A 302 2.28 -10.65 -1.58
N MET A 303 3.34 -11.19 -0.97
CA MET A 303 4.45 -10.43 -0.39
C MET A 303 5.38 -9.74 -1.40
N SER A 304 5.30 -10.07 -2.69
CA SER A 304 6.09 -9.44 -3.75
C SER A 304 5.40 -8.23 -4.35
N GLN A 305 4.07 -8.27 -4.45
CA GLN A 305 3.28 -7.25 -5.15
C GLN A 305 2.29 -6.51 -4.26
N GLY A 306 2.08 -6.96 -3.02
CA GLY A 306 1.01 -6.46 -2.17
C GLY A 306 -0.35 -6.72 -2.80
N TYR A 307 -1.15 -5.66 -2.86
CA TYR A 307 -2.41 -5.62 -3.60
C TYR A 307 -2.21 -5.29 -5.09
N GLY A 308 -0.99 -5.30 -5.63
CA GLY A 308 -0.73 -5.19 -7.06
C GLY A 308 -0.62 -3.76 -7.59
N LEU A 309 -0.88 -3.59 -8.88
CA LEU A 309 -0.71 -2.33 -9.60
C LEU A 309 -2.02 -1.54 -9.62
N PRO A 310 -2.07 -0.31 -9.06
CA PRO A 310 -3.27 0.51 -9.04
C PRO A 310 -3.67 0.96 -10.46
N ASN A 311 -4.98 0.99 -10.72
CA ASN A 311 -5.56 1.51 -11.96
C ASN A 311 -6.80 2.34 -11.61
N MET A 312 -6.66 3.67 -11.65
CA MET A 312 -7.70 4.61 -11.22
C MET A 312 -9.00 4.50 -12.02
N SER A 313 -8.98 3.99 -13.24
CA SER A 313 -10.21 3.72 -14.01
C SER A 313 -11.12 2.68 -13.36
N ASN A 314 -10.59 1.86 -12.44
CA ASN A 314 -11.38 0.91 -11.65
C ASN A 314 -12.19 1.57 -10.52
N VAL A 315 -11.87 2.83 -10.14
CA VAL A 315 -12.60 3.59 -9.11
C VAL A 315 -13.33 4.82 -9.67
N ALA A 316 -12.93 5.32 -10.84
CA ALA A 316 -13.63 6.38 -11.56
C ALA A 316 -14.65 5.83 -12.58
N PHE A 317 -15.46 4.85 -12.17
CA PHE A 317 -16.55 4.32 -13.01
C PHE A 317 -17.91 4.77 -12.49
N PHE A 318 -18.76 5.23 -13.40
CA PHE A 318 -20.04 5.82 -13.05
C PHE A 318 -21.14 5.31 -13.97
N SER A 319 -22.26 4.92 -13.38
CA SER A 319 -23.49 4.54 -14.07
C SER A 319 -24.57 5.55 -13.72
N SER A 320 -25.56 5.74 -14.60
CA SER A 320 -26.69 6.65 -14.37
C SER A 320 -27.63 6.20 -13.25
N ASP A 321 -27.61 4.90 -12.90
CA ASP A 321 -28.68 4.31 -12.09
C ASP A 321 -28.22 3.82 -10.69
N ASP A 322 -26.93 3.50 -10.49
CA ASP A 322 -26.31 3.20 -9.18
C ASP A 322 -24.78 3.34 -9.27
N PRO A 323 -24.10 4.08 -8.37
CA PRO A 323 -22.64 4.14 -8.38
C PRO A 323 -22.02 2.75 -8.19
N ILE A 324 -21.23 2.35 -9.19
CA ILE A 324 -20.46 1.10 -9.20
C ILE A 324 -19.49 1.03 -8.04
N VAL A 325 -18.99 2.17 -7.58
CA VAL A 325 -18.07 2.30 -6.45
C VAL A 325 -18.71 3.18 -5.38
N LYS A 326 -18.82 2.64 -4.16
CA LYS A 326 -19.32 3.32 -2.97
C LYS A 326 -18.19 3.34 -1.93
N PHE A 327 -18.04 4.44 -1.20
CA PHE A 327 -16.98 4.54 -0.21
C PHE A 327 -17.40 5.39 0.98
N TRP A 328 -16.78 5.13 2.12
CA TRP A 328 -17.02 5.83 3.39
C TRP A 328 -15.70 6.21 4.06
N PRO A 329 -15.59 7.43 4.63
CA PRO A 329 -16.56 8.54 4.54
C PRO A 329 -16.63 9.17 3.14
N ASN A 330 -17.68 9.94 2.85
CA ASN A 330 -17.80 10.77 1.65
C ASN A 330 -18.58 12.06 1.96
N ALA A 331 -18.70 13.03 1.03
CA ALA A 331 -19.36 14.30 1.35
C ALA A 331 -20.87 14.17 1.67
N LEU A 332 -21.54 13.15 1.14
CA LEU A 332 -22.95 12.84 1.44
C LEU A 332 -23.11 12.11 2.80
N GLN A 333 -22.06 11.44 3.25
CA GLN A 333 -21.98 10.73 4.53
C GLN A 333 -20.64 11.07 5.23
N PRO A 334 -20.51 12.32 5.75
CA PRO A 334 -19.22 12.87 6.16
C PRO A 334 -18.70 12.33 7.49
N VAL A 335 -19.56 11.65 8.26
CA VAL A 335 -19.14 11.01 9.52
C VAL A 335 -18.20 9.85 9.18
N VAL A 336 -16.96 9.94 9.67
CA VAL A 336 -15.98 8.86 9.55
C VAL A 336 -16.51 7.64 10.32
N PRO A 337 -16.70 6.48 9.67
CA PRO A 337 -17.20 5.31 10.35
C PRO A 337 -16.15 4.78 11.34
N SER A 338 -16.61 4.16 12.43
CA SER A 338 -15.74 3.66 13.49
C SER A 338 -16.40 2.54 14.26
N VAL A 339 -15.63 1.52 14.62
CA VAL A 339 -16.10 0.38 15.42
C VAL A 339 -15.45 0.35 16.80
N THR A 340 -16.26 0.02 17.81
CA THR A 340 -15.79 -0.29 19.17
C THR A 340 -15.33 -1.74 19.27
N HIS A 341 -14.75 -2.13 20.40
CA HIS A 341 -14.45 -3.53 20.67
C HIS A 341 -15.73 -4.38 20.61
N HIS A 342 -15.71 -5.40 19.76
CA HIS A 342 -16.83 -6.26 19.39
C HIS A 342 -18.03 -5.54 18.74
N GLY A 343 -17.90 -4.25 18.43
CA GLY A 343 -18.85 -3.52 17.60
C GLY A 343 -18.75 -3.94 16.14
N GLN A 344 -19.81 -3.69 15.38
CA GLN A 344 -19.90 -4.07 13.98
C GLN A 344 -20.76 -3.08 13.19
N ASP A 345 -20.28 -2.72 12.00
CA ASP A 345 -21.02 -1.97 10.99
C ASP A 345 -21.30 -2.88 9.78
N SER A 346 -22.43 -2.66 9.10
CA SER A 346 -22.88 -3.49 7.98
C SER A 346 -23.29 -2.66 6.77
N TYR A 347 -22.92 -3.11 5.57
CA TYR A 347 -23.21 -2.44 4.31
C TYR A 347 -23.88 -3.42 3.33
N PRO A 348 -25.11 -3.15 2.87
CA PRO A 348 -25.82 -4.03 1.96
C PRO A 348 -25.29 -3.90 0.52
N ALA A 349 -25.32 -5.02 -0.21
CA ALA A 349 -24.97 -5.07 -1.63
C ALA A 349 -25.81 -6.13 -2.37
N THR A 350 -26.02 -5.93 -3.66
CA THR A 350 -26.78 -6.86 -4.51
C THR A 350 -25.92 -7.31 -5.69
N LEU A 351 -25.59 -8.59 -5.75
CA LEU A 351 -24.71 -9.18 -6.76
C LEU A 351 -25.52 -9.98 -7.79
N THR A 352 -25.35 -9.68 -9.08
CA THR A 352 -26.04 -10.38 -10.18
C THR A 352 -25.06 -11.18 -11.05
N ARG A 353 -25.57 -11.96 -12.01
CA ARG A 353 -24.73 -12.81 -12.88
C ARG A 353 -23.66 -12.01 -13.59
N HIS A 354 -22.48 -12.62 -13.74
CA HIS A 354 -21.33 -11.99 -14.38
C HIS A 354 -20.90 -10.67 -13.72
N GLN A 355 -21.09 -10.56 -12.41
CA GLN A 355 -20.53 -9.46 -11.62
C GLN A 355 -19.56 -10.00 -10.57
N VAL A 356 -18.67 -9.12 -10.15
CA VAL A 356 -17.70 -9.32 -9.08
C VAL A 356 -17.97 -8.28 -8.01
N PHE A 357 -18.17 -8.74 -6.78
CA PHE A 357 -18.17 -7.90 -5.60
C PHE A 357 -16.73 -7.77 -5.08
N ARG A 358 -16.32 -6.56 -4.75
CA ARG A 358 -15.05 -6.27 -4.05
C ARG A 358 -15.31 -5.28 -2.94
N ALA A 359 -14.65 -5.46 -1.79
CA ALA A 359 -14.55 -4.42 -0.77
C ALA A 359 -13.15 -4.36 -0.16
N THR A 360 -12.73 -3.16 0.24
CA THR A 360 -11.41 -2.88 0.82
C THR A 360 -11.59 -2.04 2.07
N LEU A 361 -11.07 -2.52 3.19
CA LEU A 361 -11.05 -1.86 4.50
C LEU A 361 -9.63 -1.39 4.78
N VAL A 362 -9.47 -0.15 5.24
CA VAL A 362 -8.19 0.41 5.71
C VAL A 362 -8.43 1.24 6.96
N TRP A 363 -7.53 1.12 7.94
CA TRP A 363 -7.51 2.00 9.10
C TRP A 363 -6.11 2.49 9.45
N THR A 364 -6.04 3.71 9.99
CA THR A 364 -4.83 4.25 10.62
C THR A 364 -4.74 3.69 12.04
N ASP A 365 -3.90 2.68 12.23
CA ASP A 365 -3.76 1.91 13.46
C ASP A 365 -2.87 2.66 14.46
N PRO A 366 -3.14 2.62 15.79
CA PRO A 366 -2.25 3.22 16.78
C PRO A 366 -0.81 2.71 16.65
N PRO A 367 0.22 3.50 17.00
CA PRO A 367 1.61 3.10 16.87
C PRO A 367 1.91 1.80 17.62
N GLY A 368 2.67 0.90 16.98
CA GLY A 368 3.10 -0.35 17.61
C GLY A 368 4.19 -0.15 18.66
N ASN A 369 4.44 -1.20 19.46
CA ASN A 369 5.54 -1.24 20.42
C ASN A 369 6.74 -2.00 19.82
N LEU A 370 7.96 -1.43 19.86
CA LEU A 370 9.18 -2.01 19.27
C LEU A 370 9.57 -3.39 19.81
N VAL A 371 9.11 -3.77 21.00
CA VAL A 371 9.37 -5.11 21.57
C VAL A 371 8.22 -6.09 21.36
N ALA A 372 7.11 -5.67 20.74
CA ALA A 372 5.99 -6.54 20.45
C ALA A 372 6.31 -7.50 19.30
N THR A 373 5.75 -8.70 19.35
CA THR A 373 5.86 -9.69 18.26
C THR A 373 4.89 -9.42 17.12
N ARG A 374 3.86 -8.59 17.36
CA ARG A 374 2.85 -8.13 16.41
C ARG A 374 2.74 -6.61 16.51
N MET A 375 2.83 -5.90 15.39
CA MET A 375 2.73 -4.44 15.42
C MET A 375 1.28 -3.96 15.43
N LEU A 376 0.33 -4.72 14.87
CA LEU A 376 -1.10 -4.36 14.86
C LEU A 376 -1.63 -4.18 16.30
N GLN A 377 -2.31 -3.08 16.56
CA GLN A 377 -2.86 -2.74 17.87
C GLN A 377 -4.37 -2.94 17.92
N ASN A 378 -5.09 -2.34 16.98
CA ASN A 378 -6.52 -2.52 16.81
C ASN A 378 -6.77 -3.48 15.62
N ASP A 379 -7.52 -4.54 15.92
CA ASP A 379 -7.80 -5.66 15.03
C ASP A 379 -9.25 -5.53 14.54
N LEU A 380 -9.41 -5.23 13.24
CA LEU A 380 -10.69 -5.09 12.58
C LEU A 380 -10.80 -6.20 11.52
N ASP A 381 -11.94 -6.89 11.49
CA ASP A 381 -12.20 -7.96 10.53
C ASP A 381 -13.14 -7.47 9.42
N LEU A 382 -12.81 -7.79 8.16
CA LEU A 382 -13.65 -7.59 6.97
C LEU A 382 -14.16 -8.94 6.45
N PHE A 383 -15.48 -9.09 6.36
CA PHE A 383 -16.08 -10.30 5.78
C PHE A 383 -17.43 -10.00 5.15
N VAL A 384 -17.90 -10.90 4.28
CA VAL A 384 -19.21 -10.81 3.62
C VAL A 384 -20.04 -12.03 3.98
N THR A 385 -21.30 -11.83 4.29
CA THR A 385 -22.29 -12.90 4.45
C THR A 385 -23.34 -12.86 3.35
N VAL A 386 -23.94 -14.01 3.04
CA VAL A 386 -25.05 -14.11 2.08
C VAL A 386 -26.38 -14.06 2.83
N ARG A 387 -27.27 -13.14 2.44
CA ARG A 387 -28.59 -13.02 3.08
C ARG A 387 -29.45 -14.24 2.77
N GLY A 388 -29.90 -14.92 3.82
CA GLY A 388 -30.61 -16.20 3.73
C GLY A 388 -29.70 -17.43 3.74
N ALA A 389 -28.37 -17.24 3.68
CA ALA A 389 -27.37 -18.29 3.88
C ALA A 389 -26.16 -17.72 4.67
N PRO A 390 -26.37 -17.24 5.92
CA PRO A 390 -25.35 -16.50 6.68
C PRO A 390 -24.14 -17.37 7.09
N HIS A 391 -24.28 -18.69 7.01
CA HIS A 391 -23.18 -19.65 7.19
C HIS A 391 -22.13 -19.55 6.07
N ILE A 392 -22.45 -18.92 4.94
CA ILE A 392 -21.51 -18.66 3.85
C ILE A 392 -20.82 -17.35 4.14
N VAL A 393 -19.54 -17.44 4.49
CA VAL A 393 -18.71 -16.30 4.82
C VAL A 393 -17.60 -16.18 3.79
N VAL A 394 -17.49 -15.01 3.16
CA VAL A 394 -16.32 -14.61 2.36
C VAL A 394 -15.40 -13.81 3.26
N ARG A 395 -14.19 -14.33 3.51
CA ARG A 395 -13.18 -13.66 4.34
C ARG A 395 -12.21 -12.83 3.51
N SER A 396 -11.38 -12.03 4.17
CA SER A 396 -10.33 -11.25 3.52
C SER A 396 -9.38 -12.17 2.73
N LEU A 397 -8.88 -11.68 1.59
CA LEU A 397 -7.91 -12.34 0.72
C LEU A 397 -6.57 -12.64 1.42
N THR A 398 -6.31 -11.97 2.55
CA THR A 398 -5.13 -12.15 3.40
C THR A 398 -5.38 -13.07 4.60
N SER A 399 -6.62 -13.54 4.79
CA SER A 399 -6.95 -14.54 5.81
C SER A 399 -6.32 -15.90 5.46
N SER A 400 -6.00 -16.69 6.47
CA SER A 400 -5.62 -18.09 6.27
C SER A 400 -6.87 -18.96 6.20
N ASP A 401 -6.73 -20.20 5.69
CA ASP A 401 -7.84 -21.15 5.56
C ASP A 401 -8.54 -21.46 6.91
N GLU A 402 -7.94 -21.11 8.05
CA GLU A 402 -8.43 -21.41 9.42
C GLU A 402 -8.71 -20.18 10.28
N CYS A 403 -8.30 -18.96 9.88
CA CYS A 403 -8.37 -17.76 10.72
C CYS A 403 -8.53 -16.47 9.90
N ASN A 404 -9.21 -15.48 10.49
CA ASN A 404 -9.21 -14.10 9.97
C ASN A 404 -7.78 -13.54 9.91
N ASP A 405 -7.59 -12.49 9.12
CA ASP A 405 -6.35 -11.73 9.15
C ASP A 405 -6.16 -11.13 10.55
N ARG A 406 -4.96 -11.29 11.08
CA ARG A 406 -4.56 -10.83 12.41
C ARG A 406 -3.23 -10.09 12.32
N LEU A 407 -2.90 -9.49 11.19
CA LEU A 407 -1.61 -8.83 11.02
C LEU A 407 -1.80 -7.47 10.35
N ASN A 408 -2.63 -7.39 9.32
CA ASN A 408 -2.68 -6.22 8.46
C ASN A 408 -3.73 -5.21 8.91
N ASN A 409 -3.45 -3.93 8.70
CA ASN A 409 -4.42 -2.83 8.83
C ASN A 409 -5.09 -2.49 7.49
N VAL A 410 -5.05 -3.46 6.57
CA VAL A 410 -5.69 -3.43 5.26
C VAL A 410 -6.29 -4.82 5.06
N GLU A 411 -7.57 -4.88 4.77
CA GLU A 411 -8.25 -6.11 4.40
C GLU A 411 -9.03 -5.92 3.10
N MET A 412 -9.08 -6.96 2.28
CA MET A 412 -9.83 -6.92 1.02
C MET A 412 -10.59 -8.21 0.84
N VAL A 413 -11.87 -8.12 0.50
CA VAL A 413 -12.70 -9.25 0.10
C VAL A 413 -13.00 -9.14 -1.40
N GLN A 414 -13.06 -10.28 -2.08
CA GLN A 414 -13.50 -10.33 -3.48
C GLN A 414 -14.22 -11.65 -3.74
N VAL A 415 -15.41 -11.58 -4.35
CA VAL A 415 -16.20 -12.76 -4.68
C VAL A 415 -17.00 -12.56 -5.97
N THR A 416 -17.04 -13.58 -6.83
CA THR A 416 -17.88 -13.57 -8.03
C THR A 416 -19.26 -14.14 -7.75
N TYR A 417 -20.25 -13.77 -8.56
CA TYR A 417 -21.59 -14.37 -8.47
C TYR A 417 -21.53 -15.90 -8.57
N GLU A 418 -20.70 -16.41 -9.48
CA GLU A 418 -20.51 -17.84 -9.71
C GLU A 418 -19.83 -18.54 -8.52
N ASP A 419 -18.96 -17.86 -7.78
CA ASP A 419 -18.34 -18.40 -6.57
C ASP A 419 -19.37 -18.54 -5.44
N VAL A 420 -20.19 -17.49 -5.20
CA VAL A 420 -21.24 -17.54 -4.18
C VAL A 420 -22.26 -18.62 -4.53
N LEU A 421 -22.69 -18.70 -5.80
CA LEU A 421 -23.64 -19.71 -6.25
C LEU A 421 -23.13 -21.14 -6.03
N ARG A 422 -21.83 -21.37 -6.26
CA ARG A 422 -21.20 -22.68 -5.99
C ARG A 422 -21.15 -23.00 -4.49
N ALA A 423 -20.91 -22.02 -3.64
CA ALA A 423 -20.84 -22.20 -2.19
C ALA A 423 -22.22 -22.50 -1.55
N VAL A 424 -23.30 -21.89 -2.07
CA VAL A 424 -24.66 -22.11 -1.56
C VAL A 424 -25.19 -23.51 -1.88
N GLY A 425 -24.80 -24.09 -3.01
CA GLY A 425 -25.40 -25.34 -3.50
C GLY A 425 -26.66 -25.10 -4.35
N SER A 426 -27.00 -26.12 -5.16
CA SER A 426 -27.87 -25.99 -6.33
C SER A 426 -29.37 -25.80 -6.06
N SER A 427 -29.87 -26.07 -4.85
CA SER A 427 -31.32 -26.11 -4.60
C SER A 427 -31.93 -24.85 -3.98
N GLU A 428 -31.17 -24.01 -3.26
CA GLU A 428 -31.76 -22.89 -2.48
C GLU A 428 -31.78 -21.53 -3.20
N LEU A 429 -30.92 -21.32 -4.22
CA LEU A 429 -30.72 -20.00 -4.82
C LEU A 429 -30.55 -19.97 -6.36
N GLN A 430 -30.61 -21.11 -7.06
CA GLN A 430 -30.43 -21.17 -8.52
C GLN A 430 -31.50 -20.42 -9.34
N SER A 431 -32.66 -20.12 -8.73
CA SER A 431 -33.73 -19.32 -9.36
C SER A 431 -33.57 -17.82 -9.17
N ARG A 432 -32.67 -17.36 -8.29
CA ARG A 432 -32.53 -15.92 -8.01
C ARG A 432 -31.73 -15.24 -9.12
N GLN A 433 -32.25 -14.12 -9.62
CA GLN A 433 -31.54 -13.25 -10.57
C GLN A 433 -30.46 -12.40 -9.85
N ALA A 434 -30.56 -12.28 -8.53
CA ALA A 434 -29.69 -11.48 -7.68
C ALA A 434 -29.44 -12.17 -6.33
N ILE A 435 -28.22 -12.02 -5.81
CA ILE A 435 -27.78 -12.47 -4.49
C ILE A 435 -27.59 -11.24 -3.62
N GLU A 436 -28.31 -11.22 -2.50
CA GLU A 436 -28.20 -10.17 -1.48
C GLU A 436 -27.01 -10.50 -0.57
N LEU A 437 -26.04 -9.60 -0.54
CA LEU A 437 -24.83 -9.67 0.27
C LEU A 437 -24.89 -8.62 1.39
N GLU A 438 -24.21 -8.92 2.48
CA GLU A 438 -23.97 -7.97 3.56
C GLU A 438 -22.49 -7.97 3.90
N LEU A 439 -21.82 -6.84 3.66
CA LEU A 439 -20.44 -6.60 4.06
C LEU A 439 -20.42 -6.18 5.52
N HIS A 440 -19.50 -6.75 6.30
CA HIS A 440 -19.34 -6.46 7.72
C HIS A 440 -17.94 -5.95 8.01
N VAL A 441 -17.86 -4.89 8.81
CA VAL A 441 -16.63 -4.40 9.44
C VAL A 441 -16.80 -4.59 10.94
N LYS A 442 -15.98 -5.44 11.55
CA LYS A 442 -16.09 -5.80 12.98
C LYS A 442 -14.84 -5.40 13.73
N GLY A 443 -14.98 -4.70 14.86
CA GLY A 443 -13.87 -4.40 15.77
C GLY A 443 -13.49 -5.62 16.62
N ALA A 444 -12.85 -6.64 16.03
CA ALA A 444 -12.51 -7.89 16.72
C ALA A 444 -11.76 -7.66 18.04
N SER A 445 -10.77 -6.75 18.03
CA SER A 445 -10.05 -6.30 19.22
C SER A 445 -9.68 -4.83 19.10
N VAL A 446 -10.45 -3.94 19.73
CA VAL A 446 -10.19 -2.49 19.76
C VAL A 446 -10.02 -2.05 21.22
N LEU A 447 -8.87 -2.42 21.78
CA LEU A 447 -8.61 -2.31 23.22
C LEU A 447 -7.89 -1.02 23.61
N ILE A 448 -7.33 -0.30 22.64
CA ILE A 448 -6.62 0.95 22.87
C ILE A 448 -7.11 2.02 21.90
N HIS A 449 -7.20 3.26 22.39
CA HIS A 449 -7.59 4.42 21.58
C HIS A 449 -8.90 4.23 20.77
N GLY A 450 -9.82 3.41 21.27
CA GLY A 450 -11.10 3.11 20.61
C GLY A 450 -12.17 4.19 20.84
N PRO A 451 -13.23 4.26 19.98
CA PRO A 451 -13.47 3.41 18.80
C PRO A 451 -12.44 3.63 17.69
N GLN A 452 -12.14 2.59 16.91
CA GLN A 452 -11.21 2.68 15.78
C GLN A 452 -11.95 3.18 14.54
N ALA A 453 -11.58 4.37 14.08
CA ALA A 453 -12.04 4.91 12.81
C ALA A 453 -11.44 4.14 11.63
N TYR A 454 -12.19 4.01 10.54
CA TYR A 454 -11.74 3.33 9.33
C TYR A 454 -12.28 3.98 8.05
N SER A 455 -11.79 3.52 6.92
CA SER A 455 -12.35 3.81 5.60
C SER A 455 -12.63 2.52 4.86
N VAL A 456 -13.75 2.47 4.14
CA VAL A 456 -14.13 1.29 3.36
C VAL A 456 -14.58 1.71 1.96
N VAL A 457 -14.12 0.95 0.97
CA VAL A 457 -14.48 1.12 -0.45
C VAL A 457 -15.10 -0.18 -0.93
N MET A 458 -16.22 -0.11 -1.61
CA MET A 458 -17.00 -1.24 -2.12
C MET A 458 -17.31 -1.03 -3.59
N SER A 459 -17.20 -2.08 -4.40
CA SER A 459 -17.63 -2.03 -5.80
C SER A 459 -18.28 -3.32 -6.31
N ILE A 460 -19.14 -3.15 -7.31
CA ILE A 460 -19.77 -4.25 -8.07
C ILE A 460 -19.53 -4.00 -9.56
N THR A 461 -18.61 -4.76 -10.14
CA THR A 461 -18.17 -4.56 -11.52
C THR A 461 -18.49 -5.77 -12.39
N PRO A 462 -18.64 -5.62 -13.72
CA PRO A 462 -18.77 -6.77 -14.61
C PRO A 462 -17.56 -7.70 -14.51
N SER A 463 -17.79 -9.01 -14.46
CA SER A 463 -16.75 -10.03 -14.56
C SER A 463 -16.21 -10.02 -15.99
N THR A 464 -15.19 -9.22 -16.27
CA THR A 464 -14.46 -9.35 -17.52
C THR A 464 -13.79 -10.73 -17.53
N GLY A 465 -14.06 -11.54 -18.56
CA GLY A 465 -13.61 -12.95 -18.66
C GLY A 465 -12.09 -13.18 -18.64
N ALA A 466 -11.29 -12.13 -18.42
CA ALA A 466 -9.84 -12.18 -18.23
C ALA A 466 -9.44 -12.71 -16.85
N ALA A 467 -10.26 -12.52 -15.81
CA ALA A 467 -9.99 -13.10 -14.48
C ALA A 467 -10.17 -14.63 -14.42
N SER A 468 -10.78 -15.23 -15.46
CA SER A 468 -11.12 -16.66 -15.52
C SER A 468 -10.11 -17.52 -16.31
N ARG A 469 -9.08 -16.96 -16.95
CA ARG A 469 -8.13 -17.76 -17.75
C ARG A 469 -6.75 -17.87 -17.07
N ARG A 470 -6.63 -18.95 -16.29
CA ARG A 470 -5.39 -19.60 -15.82
C ARG A 470 -4.51 -18.74 -14.90
N SER A 471 -4.96 -18.52 -13.66
CA SER A 471 -4.05 -18.70 -12.52
C SER A 471 -4.08 -20.19 -12.15
N SER A 472 -2.96 -20.89 -12.30
CA SER A 472 -2.75 -22.20 -11.66
C SER A 472 -2.38 -22.03 -10.16
N GLY A 473 -2.80 -20.91 -9.55
CA GLY A 473 -2.69 -20.60 -8.13
C GLY A 473 -4.10 -20.44 -7.58
N LYS A 474 -4.33 -21.02 -6.39
CA LYS A 474 -5.60 -21.14 -5.66
C LYS A 474 -6.66 -20.10 -6.05
N SER A 475 -7.81 -20.56 -6.55
CA SER A 475 -8.99 -19.73 -6.83
C SER A 475 -9.46 -18.96 -5.57
N PRO A 476 -10.25 -17.87 -5.70
CA PRO A 476 -10.94 -17.19 -4.59
C PRO A 476 -11.79 -18.13 -3.70
N MET A 477 -12.00 -19.36 -4.14
CA MET A 477 -12.60 -20.49 -3.44
C MET A 477 -12.00 -20.75 -2.03
N ASN A 478 -10.75 -20.35 -1.76
CA ASN A 478 -10.13 -20.48 -0.42
C ASN A 478 -10.64 -19.46 0.62
N THR A 479 -11.34 -18.39 0.22
CA THR A 479 -11.93 -17.40 1.15
C THR A 479 -13.38 -17.69 1.53
N LEU A 480 -14.01 -18.64 0.83
CA LEU A 480 -15.39 -19.05 1.04
C LEU A 480 -15.41 -20.24 2.00
N THR A 481 -15.86 -20.00 3.22
CA THR A 481 -16.10 -21.07 4.20
C THR A 481 -17.60 -21.21 4.43
N ALA A 482 -18.14 -22.42 4.26
CA ALA A 482 -19.40 -22.80 4.86
C ALA A 482 -19.11 -23.12 6.33
N SER A 483 -19.47 -22.22 7.24
CA SER A 483 -19.30 -22.47 8.67
C SER A 483 -20.38 -23.42 9.16
N ASP A 484 -20.01 -24.63 9.58
CA ASP A 484 -20.87 -25.43 10.46
C ASP A 484 -20.96 -24.70 11.80
N SER A 485 -22.15 -24.18 12.10
CA SER A 485 -22.40 -23.22 13.16
C SER A 485 -22.31 -23.84 14.57
N TRP A 486 -21.13 -24.24 15.06
CA TRP A 486 -20.94 -24.77 16.43
C TRP A 486 -19.60 -24.41 17.11
N ASP A 487 -18.71 -23.63 16.52
CA ASP A 487 -17.33 -23.48 17.03
C ASP A 487 -17.05 -22.28 17.97
N ASP A 488 -18.01 -21.40 18.23
CA ASP A 488 -17.79 -20.26 19.16
C ASP A 488 -17.81 -20.66 20.67
N TRP A 489 -18.05 -21.95 20.99
CA TRP A 489 -18.08 -22.45 22.37
C TRP A 489 -16.94 -23.43 22.74
N SER A 490 -16.08 -23.82 21.80
CA SER A 490 -14.98 -24.76 22.05
C SER A 490 -13.78 -24.13 22.77
N SER A 491 -13.70 -22.80 22.78
CA SER A 491 -12.65 -22.01 23.46
C SER A 491 -12.72 -22.04 25.00
N LEU A 492 -13.86 -22.47 25.58
CA LEU A 492 -14.05 -22.60 27.04
C LEU A 492 -13.52 -23.92 27.62
N TRP A 493 -13.39 -24.97 26.82
CA TRP A 493 -12.94 -26.29 27.28
C TRP A 493 -11.41 -26.45 27.25
N TRP A 494 -10.71 -25.79 26.31
CA TRP A 494 -9.25 -25.84 26.25
C TRP A 494 -8.55 -24.97 27.31
N ALA A 495 -9.18 -23.85 27.71
CA ALA A 495 -8.64 -22.96 28.74
C ALA A 495 -8.60 -23.62 30.14
N SER A 496 -9.56 -24.51 30.42
CA SER A 496 -9.60 -25.25 31.69
C SER A 496 -8.62 -26.44 31.72
N ALA A 497 -8.41 -27.13 30.59
CA ALA A 497 -7.44 -28.24 30.50
C ALA A 497 -5.98 -27.76 30.55
N LEU A 498 -5.63 -26.66 29.87
CA LEU A 498 -4.28 -26.08 29.91
C LEU A 498 -3.93 -25.48 31.28
N GLY A 499 -4.91 -24.86 31.96
CA GLY A 499 -4.72 -24.31 33.30
C GLY A 499 -4.38 -25.39 34.34
N VAL A 500 -5.00 -26.56 34.27
CA VAL A 500 -4.74 -27.67 35.20
C VAL A 500 -3.34 -28.29 34.98
N VAL A 501 -2.90 -28.39 33.72
CA VAL A 501 -1.56 -28.90 33.39
C VAL A 501 -0.45 -27.93 33.82
N LEU A 502 -0.64 -26.63 33.62
CA LEU A 502 0.31 -25.58 34.04
C LEU A 502 0.45 -25.51 35.56
N ILE A 503 -0.66 -25.59 36.31
CA ILE A 503 -0.63 -25.62 37.78
C ILE A 503 0.10 -26.88 38.28
N GLY A 504 -0.15 -28.03 37.66
CA GLY A 504 0.55 -29.29 37.97
C GLY A 504 2.07 -29.20 37.77
N LEU A 505 2.51 -28.60 36.65
CA LEU A 505 3.92 -28.39 36.34
C LEU A 505 4.59 -27.40 37.31
N VAL A 506 3.92 -26.30 37.66
CA VAL A 506 4.45 -25.32 38.63
C VAL A 506 4.57 -25.94 40.02
N VAL A 507 3.59 -26.73 40.47
CA VAL A 507 3.64 -27.43 41.77
C VAL A 507 4.77 -28.48 41.79
N ALA A 508 4.99 -29.19 40.68
CA ALA A 508 6.09 -30.14 40.53
C ALA A 508 7.46 -29.42 40.55
N LEU A 509 7.58 -28.28 39.86
CA LEU A 509 8.80 -27.46 39.83
C LEU A 509 9.12 -26.90 41.23
N VAL A 510 8.13 -26.36 41.93
CA VAL A 510 8.28 -25.82 43.30
C VAL A 510 8.68 -26.93 44.29
N ARG A 511 8.12 -28.14 44.15
CA ARG A 511 8.56 -29.30 44.95
C ARG A 511 9.98 -29.74 44.61
N HIS A 512 10.39 -29.68 43.34
CA HIS A 512 11.75 -30.00 42.91
C HIS A 512 12.79 -29.00 43.46
N PHE A 513 12.48 -27.71 43.43
CA PHE A 513 13.37 -26.67 43.96
C PHE A 513 13.44 -26.66 45.50
N ARG A 514 12.35 -26.97 46.20
CA ARG A 514 12.38 -27.13 47.66
C ARG A 514 13.27 -28.29 48.11
N ARG A 515 13.24 -29.43 47.41
CA ARG A 515 14.12 -30.58 47.73
C ARG A 515 15.61 -30.31 47.49
N ARG A 516 15.97 -29.42 46.56
CA ARG A 516 17.37 -29.04 46.31
C ARG A 516 17.94 -28.00 47.27
N LYS A 517 17.08 -27.23 47.94
CA LYS A 517 17.52 -26.16 48.86
C LYS A 517 18.03 -26.69 50.21
N ASP A 518 17.68 -27.92 50.57
CA ASP A 518 18.12 -28.56 51.82
C ASP A 518 19.50 -29.26 51.72
N GLN A 519 20.20 -29.19 50.58
CA GLN A 519 21.43 -29.97 50.34
C GLN A 519 22.66 -29.22 49.80
N ALA A 520 22.75 -27.89 49.83
CA ALA A 520 23.92 -27.20 49.27
C ALA A 520 24.61 -26.22 50.25
N GLN A 521 25.84 -26.54 50.66
CA GLN A 521 26.80 -25.64 51.31
C GLN A 521 27.43 -24.64 50.31
N PRO A 522 27.95 -23.48 50.75
CA PRO A 522 28.35 -22.40 49.86
C PRO A 522 29.83 -22.50 49.44
N THR A 523 30.10 -22.44 48.13
CA THR A 523 31.44 -22.15 47.57
C THR A 523 31.44 -20.80 46.87
N LYS A 524 32.42 -19.96 47.23
CA LYS A 524 32.75 -18.68 46.58
C LYS A 524 33.27 -18.94 45.16
N MET A 525 32.81 -18.15 44.19
CA MET A 525 33.37 -18.14 42.83
C MET A 525 33.92 -16.76 42.50
N VAL A 526 35.18 -16.72 42.09
CA VAL A 526 35.95 -15.56 41.62
C VAL A 526 35.66 -15.37 40.12
N VAL A 527 35.44 -14.13 39.69
CA VAL A 527 35.21 -13.78 38.27
C VAL A 527 36.49 -13.19 37.68
N HIS A 528 37.00 -13.79 36.60
CA HIS A 528 38.01 -13.19 35.72
C HIS A 528 37.32 -12.65 34.46
N LEU A 529 37.64 -11.40 34.10
CA LEU A 529 37.23 -10.74 32.85
C LEU A 529 38.35 -10.88 31.81
N HIS A 530 37.99 -11.23 30.57
CA HIS A 530 38.87 -11.12 29.41
C HIS A 530 38.23 -10.20 28.36
N SER A 531 39.00 -9.22 27.89
CA SER A 531 38.68 -8.36 26.74
C SER A 531 39.43 -8.84 25.50
N ASP A 532 38.73 -8.92 24.36
CA ASP A 532 39.31 -8.91 23.02
C ASP A 532 38.43 -7.95 22.20
N GLY A 533 38.87 -6.84 21.59
CA GLY A 533 40.20 -6.47 21.14
C GLY A 533 40.46 -6.97 19.72
N LYS A 534 39.91 -6.29 18.68
CA LYS A 534 40.60 -6.05 17.39
C LYS A 534 39.80 -5.20 16.39
N SER A 535 40.49 -4.17 15.92
CA SER A 535 40.27 -3.37 14.71
C SER A 535 41.37 -3.69 13.69
N TYR A 536 41.05 -3.85 12.41
CA TYR A 536 41.87 -3.62 11.20
C TYR A 536 40.87 -3.66 10.02
N GLY A 537 40.88 -2.86 8.96
CA GLY A 537 41.85 -1.93 8.39
C GLY A 537 41.52 -1.85 6.88
N SER A 538 41.65 -0.67 6.28
CA SER A 538 41.41 -0.35 4.87
C SER A 538 42.31 -1.11 3.88
N THR A 539 41.76 -1.44 2.70
CA THR A 539 42.24 -1.05 1.36
C THR A 539 41.10 -1.18 0.37
#